data_AF-A0A327KIM4-F1
#
_entry.id   AF-A0A327KIM4-F1
#
_cell.length_a   1.000
_cell.length_b   1.000
_cell.length_c   1.000
_cell.angle_alpha   90.00
_cell.angle_beta   90.00
_cell.angle_gamma   90.00
#
_symmetry.space_group_name_H-M   'P 1'
#
loop_
_entity.id
_entity.type
_entity.pdbx_description
1 polymer ?
#
loop_
_entity_poly.entity_id
_entity_poly.type
_entity_poly.pdbx_seq_one_letter_code
_entity_poly.pdbx_strand_id
1 'polypeptide(L)'
;MPRPAAAESRLDPSRFGDPGLVRLANGVPRPTLRRARSACPELDCVRDRLSPGDLAFAERRARAIGTTADRVLVAAGLLGDDDYVRALARHLRVPFEPLDEIPRAAVPVDDDALIAAAAGGMLPLDTGLRRETVVAPQGAAARRLAELAGSPDAPRGIRLTTEARLRRFVARAADTAL
;
A
#
# COMPACT_ATOMS: atom_id res chain seq x y z
N MET A 1 61.84 -40.77 1.24
CA MET A 1 61.94 -39.87 0.05
C MET A 1 60.83 -38.83 0.14
N PRO A 2 61.13 -37.61 0.62
CA PRO A 2 60.16 -36.52 0.80
C PRO A 2 60.14 -35.57 -0.42
N ARG A 3 58.98 -34.99 -0.74
CA ARG A 3 58.80 -33.87 -1.68
C ARG A 3 57.43 -33.19 -1.44
N PRO A 4 57.26 -31.90 -1.79
CA PRO A 4 57.44 -30.81 -0.84
C PRO A 4 56.17 -29.96 -0.61
N ALA A 5 56.25 -29.10 0.41
CA ALA A 5 55.31 -28.02 0.70
C ALA A 5 55.26 -26.96 -0.42
N ALA A 6 54.05 -26.50 -0.73
CA ALA A 6 53.74 -25.21 -1.37
C ALA A 6 52.27 -24.89 -1.02
N ALA A 7 52.04 -23.94 -0.11
CA ALA A 7 51.83 -22.52 -0.38
C ALA A 7 50.32 -22.18 -0.32
N GLU A 8 49.93 -21.68 0.85
CA GLU A 8 48.66 -21.00 1.10
C GLU A 8 48.51 -19.84 0.10
N SER A 9 47.47 -19.88 -0.73
CA SER A 9 47.02 -18.72 -1.50
C SER A 9 45.74 -18.20 -0.89
N ARG A 10 45.91 -17.14 -0.09
CA ARG A 10 44.83 -16.28 0.40
C ARG A 10 44.13 -15.66 -0.81
N LEU A 11 42.86 -16.01 -1.00
CA LEU A 11 41.98 -15.27 -1.90
C LEU A 11 41.61 -13.93 -1.25
N ASP A 12 42.20 -12.88 -1.80
CA ASP A 12 41.99 -11.47 -1.49
C ASP A 12 40.60 -11.00 -1.98
N PRO A 13 39.72 -10.48 -1.09
CA PRO A 13 38.41 -9.96 -1.47
C PRO A 13 38.43 -8.59 -2.17
N SER A 14 39.60 -8.01 -2.48
CA SER A 14 39.71 -6.64 -3.02
C SER A 14 39.55 -6.52 -4.55
N ARG A 15 38.90 -7.48 -5.24
CA ARG A 15 38.77 -7.48 -6.71
C ARG A 15 37.43 -7.02 -7.29
N PHE A 16 36.48 -6.56 -6.46
CA PHE A 16 35.34 -5.80 -6.98
C PHE A 16 35.65 -4.32 -6.88
N GLY A 17 36.24 -3.79 -7.96
CA GLY A 17 36.42 -2.35 -8.13
C GLY A 17 35.07 -1.65 -8.14
N ASP A 18 34.92 -0.64 -7.28
CA ASP A 18 33.84 0.34 -7.29
C ASP A 18 33.91 1.17 -8.59
N PRO A 19 32.91 1.11 -9.49
CA PRO A 19 32.80 2.06 -10.56
C PRO A 19 31.89 3.21 -10.11
N GLY A 20 32.47 4.40 -9.91
CA GLY A 20 31.72 5.65 -10.05
C GLY A 20 31.71 6.61 -8.86
N LEU A 21 32.84 6.75 -8.14
CA LEU A 21 33.07 7.92 -7.30
C LEU A 21 33.31 9.14 -8.20
N VAL A 22 32.25 9.87 -8.54
CA VAL A 22 32.38 11.20 -9.15
C VAL A 22 32.79 12.17 -8.04
N ARG A 23 34.05 12.58 -8.05
CA ARG A 23 34.58 13.60 -7.15
C ARG A 23 33.99 14.95 -7.56
N LEU A 24 33.03 15.46 -6.79
CA LEU A 24 32.62 16.86 -6.85
C LEU A 24 33.25 17.61 -5.68
N ALA A 25 33.98 18.68 -6.01
CA ALA A 25 34.48 19.64 -5.05
C ALA A 25 33.30 20.33 -4.35
N ASN A 26 33.34 20.39 -3.01
CA ASN A 26 32.48 21.19 -2.15
C ASN A 26 30.97 21.06 -2.35
N GLY A 27 30.38 20.06 -1.69
CA GLY A 27 28.96 20.02 -1.39
C GLY A 27 28.74 19.08 -0.21
N VAL A 28 28.12 19.57 0.87
CA VAL A 28 27.72 18.74 2.01
C VAL A 28 27.01 17.49 1.46
N PRO A 29 27.45 16.26 1.81
CA PRO A 29 26.76 15.06 1.37
C PRO A 29 25.33 15.14 1.89
N ARG A 30 24.37 15.39 0.99
CA ARG A 30 22.96 15.26 1.32
C ARG A 30 22.76 13.77 1.60
N PRO A 31 22.37 13.36 2.82
CA PRO A 31 22.05 11.97 3.06
C PRO A 31 21.00 11.58 2.02
N THR A 32 21.27 10.51 1.28
CA THR A 32 20.25 9.85 0.48
C THR A 32 19.16 9.46 1.47
N LEU A 33 18.08 10.25 1.49
CA LEU A 33 16.91 9.98 2.30
C LEU A 33 16.36 8.62 1.81
N ARG A 34 16.84 7.52 2.40
CA ARG A 34 15.91 6.49 2.86
C ARG A 34 14.86 7.28 3.60
N ARG A 35 13.75 7.60 2.90
CA ARG A 35 12.66 8.45 3.38
C ARG A 35 12.45 8.05 4.83
N ALA A 36 12.79 8.92 5.78
CA ALA A 36 12.57 8.62 7.18
C ALA A 36 11.08 8.24 7.26
N ARG A 37 10.79 6.97 7.59
CA ARG A 37 9.43 6.46 7.58
C ARG A 37 8.60 7.44 8.40
N SER A 38 7.64 8.12 7.77
CA SER A 38 6.85 9.10 8.49
C SER A 38 6.13 8.36 9.63
N ALA A 39 5.92 9.01 10.76
CA ALA A 39 5.33 8.34 11.93
C ALA A 39 3.91 7.78 11.66
N CYS A 40 3.26 8.30 10.61
CA CYS A 40 1.97 7.86 10.11
C CYS A 40 2.05 7.83 8.57
N PRO A 41 2.61 6.76 7.97
CA PRO A 41 2.79 6.66 6.52
C PRO A 41 1.46 6.69 5.77
N GLU A 42 0.35 6.27 6.41
CA GLU A 42 -1.01 6.37 5.86
C GLU A 42 -1.42 7.81 5.48
N LEU A 43 -0.78 8.83 6.07
CA LEU A 43 -1.04 10.24 5.78
C LEU A 43 -0.25 10.76 4.59
N ASP A 44 0.82 10.06 4.16
CA ASP A 44 1.72 10.53 3.10
C ASP A 44 0.99 10.73 1.76
N CYS A 45 -0.11 10.02 1.55
CA CYS A 45 -0.94 10.12 0.34
C CYS A 45 -1.77 11.42 0.24
N VAL A 46 -1.95 12.13 1.36
CA VAL A 46 -2.80 13.33 1.49
C VAL A 46 -2.06 14.56 2.02
N ARG A 47 -0.72 14.47 2.21
CA ARG A 47 0.11 15.58 2.71
C ARG A 47 0.06 16.83 1.83
N ASP A 48 -0.23 16.66 0.54
CA ASP A 48 -0.40 17.74 -0.44
C ASP A 48 -1.80 18.37 -0.44
N ARG A 49 -2.77 17.78 0.29
CA ARG A 49 -4.19 18.16 0.27
C ARG A 49 -4.69 18.76 1.58
N LEU A 50 -4.00 18.50 2.68
CA LEU A 50 -4.42 18.90 4.03
C LEU A 50 -3.38 19.79 4.69
N SER A 51 -3.85 20.67 5.58
CA SER A 51 -2.92 21.51 6.33
C SER A 51 -2.07 20.68 7.30
N PRO A 52 -0.84 21.13 7.64
CA PRO A 52 -0.05 20.47 8.68
C PRO A 52 -0.78 20.37 10.02
N GLY A 53 -1.67 21.32 10.33
CA GLY A 53 -2.50 21.32 11.53
C GLY A 53 -3.50 20.16 11.58
N ASP A 54 -4.18 19.89 10.46
CA ASP A 54 -5.15 18.80 10.32
C ASP A 54 -4.47 17.43 10.43
N LEU A 55 -3.31 17.28 9.79
CA LEU A 55 -2.50 16.07 9.88
C LEU A 55 -2.03 15.85 11.32
N ALA A 56 -1.50 16.87 11.99
CA ALA A 56 -1.05 16.76 13.37
C ALA A 56 -2.20 16.46 14.34
N PHE A 57 -3.39 17.02 14.11
CA PHE A 57 -4.60 16.67 14.84
C PHE A 57 -4.93 15.17 14.68
N ALA A 58 -4.96 14.68 13.44
CA ALA A 58 -5.25 13.28 13.15
C ALA A 58 -4.25 12.33 13.82
N GLU A 59 -2.95 12.62 13.72
CA GLU A 59 -1.89 11.83 14.35
C GLU A 59 -2.04 11.77 15.87
N ARG A 60 -2.25 12.91 16.54
CA ARG A 60 -2.41 12.96 18.00
C ARG A 60 -3.65 12.20 18.45
N ARG A 61 -4.77 12.40 17.77
CA ARG A 61 -6.03 11.75 18.12
C ARG A 61 -5.96 10.24 17.90
N ALA A 62 -5.35 9.80 16.80
CA ALA A 62 -5.17 8.39 16.49
C ALA A 62 -4.39 7.67 17.58
N ARG A 63 -3.29 8.28 18.07
CA ARG A 63 -2.52 7.77 19.21
C ARG A 63 -3.33 7.73 20.49
N ALA A 64 -4.11 8.77 20.77
CA ALA A 64 -4.91 8.86 22.00
C ALA A 64 -6.00 7.78 22.10
N ILE A 65 -6.55 7.33 20.97
CA ILE A 65 -7.66 6.36 20.94
C ILE A 65 -7.27 4.99 20.37
N GLY A 66 -5.99 4.77 20.07
CA GLY A 66 -5.49 3.48 19.58
C GLY A 66 -5.97 3.09 18.17
N THR A 67 -6.10 4.06 17.27
CA THR A 67 -6.51 3.83 15.85
C THR A 67 -5.46 4.38 14.87
N THR A 68 -5.78 4.36 13.57
CA THR A 68 -4.95 4.93 12.51
C THR A 68 -5.36 6.36 12.15
N ALA A 69 -4.41 7.15 11.64
CA ALA A 69 -4.63 8.58 11.42
C ALA A 69 -5.60 8.85 10.25
N ASP A 70 -5.64 7.98 9.24
CA ASP A 70 -6.61 8.02 8.15
C ASP A 70 -8.05 7.90 8.65
N ARG A 71 -8.32 6.96 9.57
CA ARG A 71 -9.64 6.78 10.17
C ARG A 71 -10.07 8.01 10.95
N VAL A 72 -9.14 8.73 11.59
CA VAL A 72 -9.45 10.01 12.23
C VAL A 72 -9.81 11.08 11.20
N LEU A 73 -9.05 11.20 10.10
CA LEU A 73 -9.36 12.18 9.05
C LEU A 73 -10.78 11.98 8.49
N VAL A 74 -11.13 10.72 8.21
CA VAL A 74 -12.46 10.37 7.68
C VAL A 74 -13.54 10.60 8.73
N ALA A 75 -13.36 10.12 9.96
CA ALA A 75 -14.35 10.26 11.02
C ALA A 75 -14.56 11.72 11.45
N ALA A 76 -13.53 12.57 11.37
CA ALA A 76 -13.62 14.00 11.66
C ALA A 76 -14.20 14.83 10.50
N GLY A 77 -14.50 14.21 9.35
CA GLY A 77 -15.00 14.90 8.16
C GLY A 77 -13.96 15.80 7.47
N LEU A 78 -12.67 15.66 7.81
CA LEU A 78 -11.58 16.41 7.20
C LEU A 78 -11.27 15.91 5.79
N LEU A 79 -11.62 14.66 5.49
CA LEU A 79 -11.52 14.07 4.16
C LEU A 79 -12.58 12.97 4.00
N GLY A 80 -13.27 12.93 2.86
CA GLY A 80 -14.21 11.83 2.57
C GLY A 80 -13.49 10.49 2.38
N ASP A 81 -14.17 9.38 2.68
CA ASP A 81 -13.61 8.03 2.54
C ASP A 81 -13.17 7.72 1.10
N ASP A 82 -14.03 8.02 0.12
CA ASP A 82 -13.71 7.89 -1.31
C ASP A 82 -12.48 8.74 -1.71
N ASP A 83 -12.37 9.95 -1.17
CA ASP A 83 -11.26 10.85 -1.47
C ASP A 83 -9.94 10.41 -0.84
N TYR A 84 -10.02 9.82 0.35
CA TYR A 84 -8.88 9.20 1.00
C TYR A 84 -8.40 7.98 0.21
N VAL A 85 -9.28 7.04 -0.11
CA VAL A 85 -8.89 5.82 -0.83
C VAL A 85 -8.39 6.12 -2.24
N ARG A 86 -8.95 7.11 -2.94
CA ARG A 86 -8.40 7.59 -4.22
C ARG A 86 -6.99 8.16 -4.06
N ALA A 87 -6.74 8.94 -3.00
CA ALA A 87 -5.42 9.47 -2.72
C ALA A 87 -4.42 8.34 -2.44
N LEU A 88 -4.82 7.34 -1.66
CA LEU A 88 -4.02 6.17 -1.35
C LEU A 88 -3.74 5.33 -2.61
N ALA A 89 -4.73 5.10 -3.46
CA ALA A 89 -4.59 4.38 -4.72
C ALA A 89 -3.56 5.08 -5.64
N ARG A 90 -3.67 6.41 -5.78
CA ARG A 90 -2.68 7.24 -6.50
C ARG A 90 -1.28 7.10 -5.91
N HIS A 91 -1.16 7.13 -4.58
CA HIS A 91 0.11 7.01 -3.89
C HIS A 91 0.79 5.66 -4.12
N LEU A 92 0.00 4.58 -4.18
CA LEU A 92 0.45 3.21 -4.42
C LEU A 92 0.57 2.86 -5.91
N ARG A 93 0.11 3.75 -6.80
CA ARG A 93 0.04 3.54 -8.25
C ARG A 93 -0.82 2.32 -8.63
N VAL A 94 -1.91 2.12 -7.90
CA VAL A 94 -2.93 1.11 -8.19
C VAL A 94 -4.25 1.79 -8.60
N PRO A 95 -5.10 1.13 -9.40
CA PRO A 95 -6.39 1.71 -9.77
C PRO A 95 -7.33 1.84 -8.58
N PHE A 96 -8.22 2.84 -8.63
CA PHE A 96 -9.41 2.90 -7.79
C PHE A 96 -10.60 2.26 -8.54
N GLU A 97 -11.33 1.39 -7.88
CA GLU A 97 -12.47 0.64 -8.43
C GLU A 97 -13.78 1.08 -7.75
N PRO A 98 -14.68 1.79 -8.46
CA PRO A 98 -15.93 2.27 -7.87
C PRO A 98 -16.96 1.16 -7.60
N LEU A 99 -16.84 0.00 -8.25
CA LEU A 99 -17.74 -1.16 -8.15
C LEU A 99 -19.19 -0.96 -8.64
N ASP A 100 -19.58 0.26 -9.02
CA ASP A 100 -20.97 0.59 -9.40
C ASP A 100 -21.44 -0.22 -10.64
N GLU A 101 -20.55 -0.47 -11.59
CA GLU A 101 -20.85 -1.12 -12.88
C GLU A 101 -20.42 -2.60 -12.93
N ILE A 102 -19.81 -3.12 -11.86
CA ILE A 102 -19.33 -4.50 -11.85
C ILE A 102 -20.51 -5.46 -11.65
N PRO A 103 -20.73 -6.42 -12.57
CA PRO A 103 -21.77 -7.43 -12.42
C PRO A 103 -21.32 -8.54 -11.45
N ARG A 104 -22.28 -9.19 -10.79
CA ARG A 104 -22.01 -10.35 -9.90
C ARG A 104 -21.27 -11.50 -10.62
N ALA A 105 -21.54 -11.70 -11.90
CA ALA A 105 -20.89 -12.73 -12.73
C ALA A 105 -19.38 -12.51 -12.91
N ALA A 106 -18.87 -11.29 -12.69
CA ALA A 106 -17.44 -11.00 -12.72
C ALA A 106 -16.70 -11.45 -11.44
N VAL A 107 -17.43 -11.95 -10.43
CA VAL A 107 -16.86 -12.44 -9.17
C VAL A 107 -16.87 -13.98 -9.19
N PRO A 108 -15.72 -14.65 -9.39
CA PRO A 108 -15.66 -16.09 -9.65
C PRO A 108 -15.66 -16.92 -8.35
N VAL A 109 -16.57 -16.60 -7.42
CA VAL A 109 -16.80 -17.35 -6.17
C VAL A 109 -18.30 -17.46 -5.90
N ASP A 110 -18.71 -18.43 -5.07
CA ASP A 110 -20.09 -18.51 -4.57
C ASP A 110 -20.41 -17.38 -3.57
N ASP A 111 -21.67 -17.28 -3.14
CA ASP A 111 -22.13 -16.19 -2.29
C ASP A 111 -21.57 -16.24 -0.86
N ASP A 112 -21.38 -17.43 -0.30
CA ASP A 112 -20.77 -17.60 1.03
C ASP A 112 -19.31 -17.12 1.03
N ALA A 113 -18.54 -17.51 0.00
CA ALA A 113 -17.18 -17.06 -0.20
C ALA A 113 -17.10 -15.56 -0.53
N LEU A 114 -18.08 -15.00 -1.25
CA LEU A 114 -18.21 -13.56 -1.48
C LEU A 114 -18.41 -12.82 -0.14
N ILE A 115 -19.34 -13.25 0.70
CA ILE A 115 -19.61 -12.64 2.00
C ILE A 115 -18.34 -12.70 2.88
N ALA A 116 -17.68 -13.85 2.93
CA ALA A 116 -16.45 -14.03 3.69
C ALA A 116 -15.30 -13.13 3.17
N ALA A 117 -15.11 -13.06 1.85
CA ALA A 117 -14.11 -12.18 1.25
C ALA A 117 -14.40 -10.71 1.55
N ALA A 118 -15.66 -10.29 1.41
CA ALA A 118 -16.07 -8.91 1.65
C ALA A 118 -15.93 -8.51 3.13
N ALA A 119 -16.20 -9.43 4.06
CA ALA A 119 -15.94 -9.23 5.48
C ALA A 119 -14.46 -8.96 5.77
N GLY A 120 -13.55 -9.58 5.01
CA GLY A 120 -12.11 -9.30 5.03
C GLY A 120 -11.67 -8.08 4.21
N GLY A 121 -12.60 -7.34 3.60
CA GLY A 121 -12.29 -6.18 2.76
C GLY A 121 -11.70 -6.55 1.41
N MET A 122 -12.01 -7.73 0.88
CA MET A 122 -11.50 -8.21 -0.41
C MET A 122 -12.63 -8.62 -1.35
N LEU A 123 -12.39 -8.51 -2.65
CA LEU A 123 -13.29 -8.98 -3.68
C LEU A 123 -12.46 -9.51 -4.87
N PRO A 124 -12.49 -10.82 -5.16
CA PRO A 124 -11.87 -11.34 -6.36
C PRO A 124 -12.67 -10.89 -7.59
N LEU A 125 -11.98 -10.35 -8.58
CA LEU A 125 -12.57 -9.98 -9.86
C LEU A 125 -11.92 -10.74 -11.01
N ASP A 126 -12.75 -11.29 -11.88
CA ASP A 126 -12.36 -11.77 -13.18
C ASP A 126 -12.81 -10.76 -14.24
N THR A 127 -11.83 -10.07 -14.83
CA THR A 127 -12.07 -9.07 -15.89
C THR A 127 -11.99 -9.69 -17.29
N GLY A 128 -11.89 -11.01 -17.40
CA GLY A 128 -11.65 -11.75 -18.65
C GLY A 128 -10.21 -11.66 -19.15
N LEU A 129 -9.51 -10.54 -18.91
CA LEU A 129 -8.09 -10.36 -19.26
C LEU A 129 -7.15 -10.87 -18.17
N ARG A 130 -7.56 -10.76 -16.90
CA ARG A 130 -6.79 -11.21 -15.74
C ARG A 130 -7.66 -11.25 -14.49
N ARG A 131 -7.23 -12.08 -13.54
CA ARG A 131 -7.75 -12.07 -12.17
C ARG A 131 -7.10 -10.95 -11.37
N GLU A 132 -7.93 -10.10 -10.82
CA GLU A 132 -7.54 -8.97 -9.97
C GLU A 132 -8.21 -9.14 -8.61
N THR A 133 -7.69 -8.43 -7.61
CA THR A 133 -8.32 -8.35 -6.28
C THR A 133 -8.60 -6.90 -5.97
N VAL A 134 -9.88 -6.58 -5.74
CA VAL A 134 -10.26 -5.29 -5.19
C VAL A 134 -10.13 -5.38 -3.68
N VAL A 135 -9.48 -4.39 -3.08
CA VAL A 135 -9.25 -4.30 -1.64
C VAL A 135 -9.91 -3.03 -1.11
N ALA A 136 -10.76 -3.17 -0.11
CA ALA A 136 -11.25 -2.09 0.72
C ALA A 136 -10.41 -2.01 2.01
N PRO A 137 -9.52 -1.02 2.19
CA PRO A 137 -8.65 -0.96 3.35
C PRO A 137 -9.44 -0.83 4.67
N GLN A 138 -9.32 -1.84 5.53
CA GLN A 138 -9.95 -1.88 6.85
C GLN A 138 -8.91 -1.78 7.97
N GLY A 139 -9.27 -1.06 9.05
CA GLY A 139 -8.39 -0.88 10.21
C GLY A 139 -6.98 -0.44 9.81
N ALA A 140 -5.96 -1.18 10.25
CA ALA A 140 -4.56 -0.88 9.95
C ALA A 140 -4.10 -1.21 8.51
N ALA A 141 -4.98 -1.69 7.63
CA ALA A 141 -4.61 -2.04 6.26
C ALA A 141 -4.11 -0.83 5.45
N ALA A 142 -4.72 0.35 5.61
CA ALA A 142 -4.27 1.56 4.91
C ALA A 142 -2.83 1.93 5.24
N ARG A 143 -2.46 1.85 6.53
CA ARG A 143 -1.07 2.01 7.01
C ARG A 143 -0.14 0.99 6.40
N ARG A 144 -0.48 -0.31 6.46
CA ARG A 144 0.35 -1.39 5.87
C ARG A 144 0.54 -1.21 4.37
N LEU A 145 -0.50 -0.83 3.65
CA LEU A 145 -0.41 -0.53 2.22
C LEU A 145 0.51 0.66 1.97
N ALA A 146 0.36 1.76 2.73
CA ALA A 146 1.24 2.92 2.61
C ALA A 146 2.71 2.61 2.91
N GLU A 147 3.00 1.68 3.81
CA GLU A 147 4.37 1.21 4.08
C GLU A 147 5.00 0.45 2.90
N LEU A 148 4.18 -0.15 2.03
CA LEU A 148 4.61 -0.82 0.80
C LEU A 148 4.80 0.18 -0.36
N ALA A 149 4.37 1.43 -0.22
CA ALA A 149 4.51 2.45 -1.26
C ALA A 149 5.99 2.66 -1.63
N GLY A 150 6.33 2.37 -2.89
CA GLY A 150 7.69 2.49 -3.40
C GLY A 150 8.58 1.24 -3.18
N SER A 151 8.04 0.17 -2.60
CA SER A 151 8.70 -1.15 -2.62
C SER A 151 8.61 -1.79 -4.00
N PRO A 152 9.65 -2.51 -4.48
CA PRO A 152 9.53 -3.38 -5.65
C PRO A 152 8.49 -4.51 -5.46
N ASP A 153 8.13 -4.81 -4.20
CA ASP A 153 7.07 -5.76 -3.83
C ASP A 153 5.67 -5.15 -3.87
N ALA A 154 5.50 -4.00 -4.55
CA ALA A 154 4.19 -3.38 -4.71
C ALA A 154 3.20 -4.39 -5.31
N PRO A 155 2.02 -4.58 -4.70
CA PRO A 155 1.10 -5.62 -5.14
C PRO A 155 0.64 -5.41 -6.58
N ARG A 156 0.91 -6.38 -7.45
CA ARG A 156 0.37 -6.40 -8.82
C ARG A 156 -1.04 -6.98 -8.79
N GLY A 157 -1.91 -6.48 -9.67
CA GLY A 157 -3.29 -6.98 -9.79
C GLY A 157 -4.21 -6.57 -8.65
N ILE A 158 -3.82 -5.60 -7.82
CA ILE A 158 -4.70 -5.01 -6.79
C ILE A 158 -5.34 -3.73 -7.32
N ARG A 159 -6.61 -3.53 -6.96
CA ARG A 159 -7.32 -2.25 -7.05
C ARG A 159 -7.83 -1.87 -5.67
N LEU A 160 -7.99 -0.58 -5.40
CA LEU A 160 -8.60 -0.13 -4.14
C LEU A 160 -10.03 0.32 -4.33
N THR A 161 -10.87 0.07 -3.33
CA THR A 161 -12.23 0.62 -3.21
C THR A 161 -12.50 1.05 -1.79
N THR A 162 -13.65 1.66 -1.53
CA THR A 162 -14.09 1.98 -0.16
C THR A 162 -14.88 0.84 0.46
N GLU A 163 -14.87 0.79 1.80
CA GLU A 163 -15.65 -0.17 2.56
C GLU A 163 -17.16 -0.01 2.28
N ALA A 164 -17.63 1.23 2.15
CA ALA A 164 -19.01 1.54 1.80
C ALA A 164 -19.40 1.00 0.42
N ARG A 165 -18.54 1.15 -0.59
CA ARG A 165 -18.77 0.65 -1.95
C ARG A 165 -18.78 -0.87 -2.00
N LEU A 166 -17.85 -1.52 -1.31
CA LEU A 166 -17.82 -2.98 -1.22
C LEU A 166 -19.09 -3.53 -0.57
N ARG A 167 -19.53 -2.94 0.54
CA ARG A 167 -20.80 -3.33 1.20
C ARG A 167 -22.01 -3.13 0.29
N ARG A 168 -22.05 -2.01 -0.43
CA ARG A 168 -23.11 -1.75 -1.42
C ARG A 168 -23.10 -2.75 -2.57
N PHE A 169 -21.92 -3.16 -3.04
CA PHE A 169 -21.79 -4.22 -4.05
C PHE A 169 -22.39 -5.54 -3.56
N VAL A 170 -22.02 -5.98 -2.36
CA VAL A 170 -22.54 -7.23 -1.77
C VAL A 170 -24.05 -7.17 -1.57
N ALA A 171 -24.58 -6.04 -1.09
CA ALA A 171 -26.02 -5.87 -0.93
C ALA A 171 -26.77 -6.02 -2.27
N ARG A 172 -26.30 -5.37 -3.34
CA ARG A 172 -26.90 -5.50 -4.68
C ARG A 172 -26.81 -6.91 -5.25
N ALA A 173 -25.70 -7.60 -4.99
CA ALA A 173 -25.51 -8.97 -5.43
C ALA A 173 -26.54 -9.92 -4.79
N ALA A 174 -26.82 -9.74 -3.49
CA ALA A 174 -27.83 -10.51 -2.79
C ALA A 174 -29.24 -10.26 -3.33
N ASP A 175 -29.57 -9.02 -3.67
CA ASP A 175 -30.87 -8.65 -4.27
C ASP A 175 -31.11 -9.29 -5.65
N THR A 176 -30.04 -9.67 -6.35
CA THR A 176 -30.13 -10.29 -7.69
C THR A 176 -30.20 -11.83 -7.63
N ALA A 177 -29.91 -12.42 -6.46
CA ALA A 177 -29.90 -13.88 -6.25
C ALA A 177 -31.27 -14.42 -5.80
N LEU A 178 -32.22 -13.55 -5.46
CA LEU A 178 -33.62 -13.84 -5.13
C LEU A 178 -34.53 -13.72 -6.36
#